data_AF-A0A6A4ERR2-F1
#
_entry.id   AF-A0A6A4ERR2-F1
#
_cell.length_a   1.000
_cell.length_b   1.000
_cell.length_c   1.000
_cell.angle_alpha   90.00
_cell.angle_beta   90.00
_cell.angle_gamma   90.00
#
_symmetry.space_group_name_H-M   'P 1'
#
loop_
_entity.id
_entity.type
_entity.pdbx_description
1 polymer ?
#
loop_
_entity_poly.entity_id
_entity_poly.type
_entity_poly.pdbx_seq_one_letter_code
_entity_poly.pdbx_strand_id
1 'polypeptide(L)'
;MIISMHGAGLVNVLWSRPMTTIVEIFPKERFRWGYRNLCQFVGCDWHQFRGGEDIGEDPAPNSKSKKIPYDEWMEFFAPLFNGSYAAFEEQQAVLRGETQ
;
A
#
# COMPACT_ATOMS: atom_id res chain seq x y z
N MET A 1 3.62 7.46 -1.35
CA MET A 1 3.16 6.12 -0.95
C MET A 1 1.97 6.26 -0.03
N ILE A 2 0.96 5.39 -0.16
CA ILE A 2 -0.18 5.31 0.76
C ILE A 2 -0.25 3.88 1.29
N ILE A 3 -0.29 3.71 2.61
CA ILE A 3 -0.48 2.42 3.28
C ILE A 3 -1.77 2.51 4.08
N SER A 4 -2.70 1.58 3.87
CA SER A 4 -3.97 1.61 4.59
C SER A 4 -4.57 0.24 4.76
N MET A 5 -5.32 0.07 5.85
CA MET A 5 -6.26 -1.04 5.98
C MET A 5 -7.30 -0.97 4.86
N HIS A 6 -7.61 -2.12 4.27
CA HIS A 6 -8.67 -2.22 3.26
C HIS A 6 -9.98 -1.63 3.81
N GLY A 7 -10.68 -0.85 2.98
CA GLY A 7 -11.99 -0.28 3.28
C GLY A 7 -12.14 1.12 2.73
N ALA A 8 -13.13 1.86 3.20
CA ALA A 8 -13.46 3.21 2.71
C ALA A 8 -12.27 4.19 2.70
N GLY A 9 -11.25 3.96 3.52
CA GLY A 9 -10.03 4.77 3.59
C GLY A 9 -9.19 4.81 2.31
N LEU A 10 -9.44 3.92 1.33
CA LEU A 10 -8.73 3.93 0.04
C LEU A 10 -9.51 4.60 -1.10
N VAL A 11 -10.68 5.20 -0.85
CA VAL A 11 -11.38 5.99 -1.90
C VAL A 11 -10.50 7.12 -2.44
N ASN A 12 -9.60 7.65 -1.59
CA ASN A 12 -8.66 8.72 -1.93
C ASN A 12 -7.68 8.34 -3.06
N VAL A 13 -7.55 7.04 -3.39
CA VAL A 13 -6.74 6.56 -4.53
C VAL A 13 -7.18 7.20 -5.85
N LEU A 14 -8.46 7.55 -6.02
CA LEU A 14 -8.97 8.24 -7.21
C LEU A 14 -8.23 9.56 -7.52
N TRP A 15 -7.72 10.22 -6.48
CA TRP A 15 -7.00 11.50 -6.61
C TRP A 15 -5.49 11.36 -6.45
N SER A 16 -4.98 10.12 -6.41
CA SER A 16 -3.55 9.87 -6.35
C SER A 16 -2.90 10.11 -7.71
N ARG A 17 -1.65 10.57 -7.70
CA ARG A 17 -0.86 10.71 -8.92
C ARG A 17 -0.58 9.32 -9.51
N PRO A 18 -0.50 9.16 -10.85
CA PRO A 18 0.00 7.92 -11.44
C PRO A 18 1.35 7.53 -10.84
N MET A 19 1.63 6.22 -10.82
CA MET A 19 2.81 5.60 -10.21
C MET A 19 2.87 5.75 -8.67
N THR A 20 1.83 6.28 -8.01
CA THR A 20 1.77 6.24 -6.54
C THR A 20 1.70 4.79 -6.08
N THR A 21 2.64 4.38 -5.24
CA THR A 21 2.58 3.07 -4.57
C THR A 21 1.49 3.06 -3.49
N ILE A 22 0.55 2.13 -3.63
CA ILE A 22 -0.57 1.87 -2.73
C ILE A 22 -0.38 0.48 -2.13
N VAL A 23 -0.31 0.41 -0.80
CA VAL A 23 -0.29 -0.85 -0.06
C VAL A 23 -1.59 -1.00 0.70
N GLU A 24 -2.30 -2.07 0.39
CA GLU A 24 -3.58 -2.39 0.99
C GLU A 24 -3.44 -3.57 1.95
N ILE A 25 -3.73 -3.33 3.23
CA ILE A 25 -3.64 -4.33 4.29
C ILE A 25 -4.99 -5.03 4.44
N PHE A 26 -5.01 -6.34 4.28
CA PHE A 26 -6.20 -7.18 4.38
C PHE A 26 -6.14 -8.13 5.58
N PRO A 27 -7.27 -8.35 6.26
CA PRO A 27 -7.52 -9.58 7.01
C PRO A 27 -7.27 -10.81 6.13
N LYS A 28 -6.76 -11.90 6.70
CA LYS A 28 -6.28 -13.07 5.92
C LYS A 28 -7.35 -13.63 4.99
N GLU A 29 -8.59 -13.70 5.48
CA GLU A 29 -9.73 -14.30 4.78
C GLU A 29 -10.59 -13.28 4.01
N ARG A 30 -10.13 -12.03 3.85
CA ARG A 30 -10.88 -10.99 3.14
C ARG A 30 -10.46 -10.87 1.68
N PHE A 31 -11.35 -11.21 0.75
CA PHE A 31 -11.06 -11.13 -0.70
C PHE A 31 -11.90 -10.04 -1.37
N ARG A 32 -11.33 -8.84 -1.53
CA ARG A 32 -11.94 -7.73 -2.25
C ARG A 32 -10.90 -7.05 -3.13
N TRP A 33 -11.30 -6.67 -4.34
CA TRP A 33 -10.38 -6.21 -5.38
C TRP A 33 -10.76 -4.84 -5.96
N GLY A 34 -11.72 -4.13 -5.34
CA GLY A 34 -12.20 -2.84 -5.84
C GLY A 34 -11.08 -1.80 -5.97
N TYR A 35 -10.23 -1.67 -4.94
CA TYR A 35 -9.12 -0.72 -4.97
C TYR A 35 -7.97 -1.17 -5.87
N ARG A 36 -7.72 -2.48 -6.01
CA ARG A 36 -6.81 -3.01 -7.04
C ARG A 36 -7.24 -2.55 -8.44
N ASN A 37 -8.51 -2.75 -8.79
CA ASN A 37 -9.04 -2.37 -10.09
C ASN A 37 -9.00 -0.84 -10.29
N LEU A 38 -9.27 -0.08 -9.24
CA LEU A 38 -9.15 1.38 -9.26
C LEU A 38 -7.70 1.81 -9.51
N CYS A 39 -6.73 1.22 -8.80
CA CYS A 39 -5.32 1.50 -8.99
C CYS A 39 -4.88 1.23 -10.43
N GLN A 40 -5.33 0.12 -11.02
CA GLN A 40 -5.07 -0.20 -12.43
C GLN A 40 -5.62 0.89 -13.36
N PHE A 41 -6.82 1.41 -13.08
CA PHE A 41 -7.44 2.45 -13.89
C PHE A 41 -6.69 3.80 -13.79
N VAL A 42 -6.25 4.21 -12.59
CA VAL A 42 -5.53 5.48 -12.40
C VAL A 42 -4.01 5.38 -12.60
N GLY A 43 -3.50 4.18 -12.90
CA GLY A 43 -2.07 3.92 -13.10
C GLY A 43 -1.26 3.94 -11.79
N CYS A 44 -1.84 3.59 -10.65
CA CYS A 44 -1.12 3.41 -9.40
C CYS A 44 -0.50 2.00 -9.31
N ASP A 45 0.64 1.91 -8.62
CA ASP A 45 1.30 0.64 -8.31
C ASP A 45 0.69 0.05 -7.04
N TRP A 46 0.05 -1.11 -7.14
CA TRP A 46 -0.76 -1.67 -6.06
C TRP A 46 -0.16 -2.96 -5.51
N HIS A 47 -0.10 -3.04 -4.18
CA HIS A 47 0.38 -4.19 -3.42
C HIS A 47 -0.65 -4.56 -2.36
N GLN A 48 -0.82 -5.86 -2.08
CA GLN A 48 -1.58 -6.32 -0.92
C GLN A 48 -0.66 -6.89 0.15
N PHE A 49 -0.98 -6.61 1.41
CA PHE A 49 -0.40 -7.28 2.56
C PHE A 49 -1.47 -8.06 3.31
N ARG A 50 -1.22 -9.35 3.55
CA ARG A 50 -2.13 -10.26 4.28
C ARG A 50 -1.50 -10.87 5.53
N GLY A 51 -0.23 -10.58 5.76
CA GLY A 51 0.57 -11.10 6.85
C GLY A 51 0.13 -10.64 8.23
N GLY A 52 0.97 -10.89 9.22
CA GLY A 52 0.70 -10.61 10.62
C GLY A 52 -0.45 -11.44 11.22
N GLU A 53 -1.02 -10.90 12.30
CA GLU A 53 -2.08 -11.49 13.10
C GLU A 53 -3.39 -10.69 12.95
N ASP A 54 -4.50 -11.39 12.72
CA ASP A 54 -5.84 -10.81 12.73
C ASP A 54 -6.36 -10.74 14.17
N ILE A 55 -6.65 -9.54 14.67
CA ILE A 55 -7.10 -9.31 16.05
C ILE A 55 -8.56 -8.88 16.07
N GLY A 56 -9.35 -9.49 16.95
CA GLY A 56 -10.75 -9.12 17.21
C GLY A 56 -11.59 -10.33 17.57
N GLU A 57 -12.59 -10.15 18.43
CA GLU A 57 -13.45 -11.23 18.93
C GLU A 57 -14.49 -11.68 17.90
N ASP A 58 -15.06 -10.74 17.14
CA ASP A 58 -16.07 -11.02 16.12
C ASP A 58 -15.48 -11.90 15.01
N PRO A 59 -16.06 -13.08 14.70
CA PRO A 59 -15.56 -13.97 13.67
C PRO A 59 -15.59 -13.38 12.26
N ALA A 60 -16.36 -12.32 12.01
CA ALA A 60 -16.44 -11.68 10.71
C ALA A 60 -15.05 -11.16 10.26
N PRO A 61 -14.55 -11.53 9.06
CA PRO A 61 -13.24 -11.05 8.59
C PRO A 61 -13.13 -9.52 8.50
N ASN A 62 -14.25 -8.81 8.36
CA ASN A 62 -14.26 -7.36 8.15
C ASN A 62 -14.09 -6.53 9.43
N SER A 63 -14.26 -7.13 10.60
CA SER A 63 -14.11 -6.46 11.89
C SER A 63 -12.72 -6.66 12.49
N LYS A 64 -11.85 -7.43 11.83
CA LYS A 64 -10.49 -7.70 12.29
C LYS A 64 -9.59 -6.48 12.14
N SER A 65 -8.90 -6.14 13.22
CA SER A 65 -7.70 -5.31 13.23
C SER A 65 -6.47 -6.14 12.86
N LYS A 66 -5.32 -5.49 12.67
CA LYS A 66 -4.05 -6.14 12.36
C LYS A 66 -2.98 -5.80 13.39
N LYS A 67 -2.23 -6.83 13.79
CA LYS A 67 -0.93 -6.68 14.43
C LYS A 67 0.14 -7.28 13.53
N ILE A 68 1.11 -6.46 13.17
CA ILE A 68 2.19 -6.84 12.26
C ILE A 68 3.49 -6.79 13.08
N PRO A 69 4.20 -7.92 13.25
CA PRO A 69 5.53 -7.92 13.85
C PRO A 69 6.47 -6.98 13.11
N TYR A 70 7.40 -6.34 13.83
CA TYR A 70 8.32 -5.39 13.23
C TYR A 70 9.18 -6.00 12.13
N ASP A 71 9.67 -7.23 12.32
CA ASP A 71 10.51 -7.89 11.33
C ASP A 71 9.76 -8.14 10.02
N GLU A 72 8.49 -8.58 10.11
CA GLU A 72 7.61 -8.76 8.95
C GLU A 72 7.26 -7.43 8.29
N TRP A 73 7.07 -6.37 9.10
CA TRP A 73 6.90 -5.02 8.59
C TRP A 73 8.13 -4.59 7.77
N MET A 74 9.33 -4.80 8.30
CA MET A 74 10.56 -4.42 7.62
C MET A 74 10.78 -5.25 6.36
N GLU A 75 10.47 -6.54 6.38
CA GLU A 75 10.62 -7.43 5.22
C GLU A 75 9.72 -7.01 4.05
N PHE A 76 8.45 -6.68 4.32
CA PHE A 76 7.49 -6.37 3.26
C PHE A 76 7.48 -4.89 2.86
N PHE A 77 7.41 -3.98 3.85
CA PHE A 77 7.14 -2.57 3.58
C PHE A 77 8.41 -1.78 3.25
N ALA A 78 9.56 -2.14 3.84
CA ALA A 78 10.79 -1.36 3.63
C ALA A 78 11.28 -1.39 2.17
N PRO A 79 11.27 -2.53 1.44
CA PRO A 79 11.64 -2.53 0.02
C PRO A 79 10.74 -1.64 -0.83
N LEU A 80 9.42 -1.64 -0.57
CA LEU A 80 8.46 -0.79 -1.28
C LEU A 80 8.71 0.70 -1.00
N PHE A 81 8.94 1.05 0.27
CA PHE A 81 9.24 2.42 0.66
C PHE A 81 10.54 2.92 0.04
N ASN A 82 11.61 2.12 0.14
CA ASN A 82 12.91 2.46 -0.42
C ASN A 82 12.84 2.62 -1.95
N GLY A 83 12.11 1.74 -2.64
CA GLY A 83 11.88 1.84 -4.07
C GLY A 83 11.10 3.10 -4.45
N SER A 84 9.99 3.40 -3.75
CA SER A 84 9.22 4.63 -3.96
C SER A 84 10.05 5.89 -3.72
N TYR A 85 10.89 5.89 -2.67
CA TYR A 85 11.71 7.04 -2.31
C TYR A 85 12.86 7.25 -3.30
N ALA A 86 13.53 6.16 -3.73
CA ALA A 86 14.56 6.23 -4.76
C ALA A 86 14.02 6.81 -6.07
N ALA A 87 12.86 6.33 -6.54
CA ALA A 87 12.22 6.87 -7.75
C ALA A 87 11.84 8.36 -7.61
N PHE A 88 11.45 8.79 -6.41
CA PHE A 88 11.21 10.20 -6.12
C PHE A 88 12.50 11.03 -6.21
N GLU A 89 13.58 10.58 -5.58
CA GLU A 89 14.88 11.26 -5.62
C GLU A 89 15.42 11.36 -7.05
N GLU A 90 15.32 10.30 -7.86
CA GLU A 90 15.67 10.32 -9.28
C GLU A 90 14.88 11.39 -10.05
N GLN A 91 13.56 11.44 -9.82
CA GLN A 91 12.72 12.46 -10.44
C GLN A 91 13.09 13.88 -10.00
N GLN A 92 13.46 14.08 -8.73
CA GLN A 92 13.92 15.37 -8.23
C GLN A 92 15.27 15.78 -8.81
N ALA A 93 16.22 14.84 -8.94
CA ALA A 93 17.53 15.11 -9.54
C ALA A 93 17.40 15.57 -10.99
N VAL A 94 16.51 14.94 -11.78
CA VAL A 94 16.19 15.38 -13.14
C VAL A 94 15.63 16.80 -13.16
N LEU A 95 14.68 17.11 -12.26
CA LEU A 95 14.07 18.44 -12.18
C LEU A 95 15.04 19.54 -11.72
N ARG A 96 16.06 19.18 -10.93
CA ARG A 96 17.12 20.09 -10.48
C ARG A 96 18.24 20.26 -11.53
N GLY A 97 18.27 19.44 -12.58
CA GLY A 97 19.33 19.44 -13.58
C GLY A 97 20.63 18.78 -13.10
N GLU A 98 20.55 17.89 -12.11
CA GLU A 98 21.70 17.19 -11.51
C GLU A 98 22.08 15.91 -12.26
N THR A 99 21.21 15.41 -13.13
CA THR A 99 21.52 14.33 -14.09
C THR A 99 22.11 14.93 -15.37
N GLN A 100 23.44 14.82 -15.54
CA GLN A 100 24.17 15.02 -16.80
C GLN A 100 24.39 13.69 -17.53
#